data_AF-A0A3D2M7S1-F1
#
_entry.id   AF-A0A3D2M7S1-F1
#
_cell.length_a   1.000
_cell.length_b   1.000
_cell.length_c   1.000
_cell.angle_alpha   90.00
_cell.angle_beta   90.00
_cell.angle_gamma   90.00
#
_symmetry.space_group_name_H-M   'P 1'
#
loop_
_entity.id
_entity.type
_entity.pdbx_description
1 polymer ?
#
loop_
_entity_poly.entity_id
_entity_poly.type
_entity_poly.pdbx_seq_one_letter_code
_entity_poly.pdbx_strand_id
1 'polypeptide(L)'
;VGDLVEVLVQALECHEVEEGAINVGLNRATSLNELLASIGDVLGGLPPVSYQAARSGDIRHSRANNARLLQRFRLPEPATDMRSGLAKLLNG
;
A
#
# COMPACT_ATOMS: atom_id res chain seq x y z
N VAL A 1 -1.92 4.97 4.53
CA VAL A 1 -3.23 4.89 5.24
C VAL A 1 -4.21 5.98 4.83
N GLY A 2 -3.76 7.22 4.54
CA GLY A 2 -4.65 8.30 4.07
C GLY A 2 -5.55 7.89 2.91
N ASP A 3 -5.00 7.36 1.83
CA ASP A 3 -5.76 6.90 0.66
C ASP A 3 -6.85 5.86 1.01
N LEU A 4 -6.61 4.99 2.00
CA LEU A 4 -7.62 4.03 2.46
C LEU A 4 -8.78 4.74 3.16
N VAL A 5 -8.49 5.73 4.01
CA VAL A 5 -9.52 6.51 4.71
C VAL A 5 -10.42 7.23 3.71
N GLU A 6 -9.85 7.80 2.64
CA GLU A 6 -10.63 8.45 1.58
C GLU A 6 -11.59 7.48 0.87
N VAL A 7 -11.16 6.25 0.61
CA VAL A 7 -12.04 5.20 0.05
C VAL A 7 -13.15 4.81 1.05
N LEU A 8 -12.83 4.71 2.34
CA LEU A 8 -13.81 4.37 3.37
C LEU A 8 -14.85 5.47 3.56
N VAL A 9 -14.46 6.74 3.49
CA VAL A 9 -15.39 7.88 3.55
C VAL A 9 -16.32 7.84 2.34
N GLN A 10 -15.80 7.65 1.13
CA GLN A 10 -16.64 7.48 -0.07
C GLN A 10 -17.64 6.34 0.10
N ALA A 11 -17.23 5.21 0.66
CA ALA A 11 -18.13 4.07 0.90
C ALA A 11 -19.27 4.38 1.87
N LEU A 12 -19.06 5.26 2.86
CA LEU A 12 -20.10 5.72 3.77
C LEU A 12 -21.08 6.70 3.10
N GLU A 13 -20.62 7.44 2.08
CA GLU A 13 -21.40 8.44 1.35
C GLU A 13 -22.13 7.85 0.12
N CYS A 14 -21.77 6.63 -0.31
CA CYS A 14 -22.45 5.91 -1.36
C CYS A 14 -23.91 5.60 -0.98
N HIS A 15 -24.85 6.04 -1.81
CA HIS A 15 -26.28 5.80 -1.59
C HIS A 15 -26.68 4.34 -1.86
N GLU A 16 -25.95 3.68 -2.76
CA GLU A 16 -26.13 2.27 -3.10
C GLU A 16 -24.80 1.54 -3.03
N VAL A 17 -24.82 0.32 -2.48
CA VAL A 17 -23.66 -0.55 -2.39
C VAL A 17 -23.90 -1.78 -3.25
N GLU A 18 -23.07 -1.96 -4.26
CA GLU A 18 -23.08 -3.19 -5.06
C GLU A 18 -22.53 -4.38 -4.27
N GLU A 19 -23.18 -5.53 -4.38
CA GLU A 19 -22.74 -6.77 -3.74
C GLU A 19 -21.30 -7.19 -4.13
N GLY A 20 -20.68 -7.95 -3.23
CA GLY A 20 -19.38 -8.57 -3.42
C GLY A 20 -18.20 -7.81 -2.79
N ALA A 21 -17.22 -8.58 -2.31
CA ALA A 21 -16.01 -8.03 -1.71
C ALA A 21 -15.16 -7.23 -2.71
N ILE A 22 -14.49 -6.20 -2.18
CA ILE A 22 -13.61 -5.30 -2.93
C ILE A 22 -12.22 -5.34 -2.28
N ASN A 23 -11.21 -5.70 -3.07
CA ASN A 23 -9.82 -5.58 -2.62
C ASN A 23 -9.41 -4.11 -2.60
N VAL A 24 -8.87 -3.64 -1.48
CA VAL A 24 -8.28 -2.31 -1.40
C VAL A 24 -6.76 -2.41 -1.51
N GLY A 25 -6.25 -2.17 -2.71
CA GLY A 25 -4.83 -2.17 -3.03
C GLY A 25 -4.57 -1.58 -4.41
N LEU A 26 -3.36 -1.10 -4.67
CA LEU A 26 -3.05 -0.32 -5.88
C LEU A 26 -2.62 -1.17 -7.09
N ASN A 27 -2.79 -2.50 -7.04
CA ASN A 27 -2.26 -3.44 -8.04
C ASN A 27 -0.75 -3.25 -8.34
N ARG A 28 0.00 -2.86 -7.31
CA ARG A 28 1.46 -2.73 -7.31
C ARG A 28 2.00 -3.63 -6.20
N ALA A 29 3.18 -4.19 -6.43
CA ALA A 29 3.92 -4.94 -5.42
C ALA A 29 5.23 -4.21 -5.16
N THR A 30 5.67 -4.20 -3.91
CA THR A 30 6.98 -3.69 -3.49
C THR A 30 7.70 -4.82 -2.78
N SER A 31 8.88 -5.18 -3.27
CA SER A 31 9.74 -6.16 -2.62
C SER A 31 10.32 -5.60 -1.32
N LEU A 32 10.76 -6.50 -0.43
CA LEU A 32 11.41 -6.09 0.81
C LEU A 32 12.70 -5.29 0.56
N ASN A 33 13.43 -5.59 -0.53
CA ASN A 33 14.64 -4.84 -0.88
C ASN A 33 14.34 -3.41 -1.37
N GLU A 34 13.27 -3.22 -2.16
CA GLU A 34 12.80 -1.89 -2.56
C GLU A 34 12.27 -1.09 -1.36
N LEU A 35 11.60 -1.77 -0.42
CA LEU A 35 11.17 -1.16 0.84
C LEU A 35 12.39 -0.67 1.66
N LEU A 36 13.41 -1.52 1.83
CA LEU A 36 14.65 -1.14 2.51
C LEU A 36 15.30 0.06 1.82
N ALA A 37 15.47 0.04 0.50
CA ALA A 37 16.01 1.16 -0.25
C ALA A 37 15.21 2.45 0.00
N SER A 38 13.88 2.38 -0.06
CA SER A 38 13.00 3.53 0.20
C SER A 38 13.14 4.09 1.63
N ILE A 39 13.32 3.22 2.63
CA ILE A 39 13.60 3.64 4.01
C ILE A 39 14.96 4.34 4.08
N GLY A 40 15.98 3.79 3.42
CA GLY A 40 17.31 4.37 3.33
C GLY A 40 17.29 5.77 2.71
N ASP A 41 16.57 5.94 1.61
CA ASP A 41 16.41 7.23 0.93
C ASP A 41 15.73 8.28 1.83
N VAL A 42 14.76 7.86 2.65
CA VAL A 42 14.04 8.76 3.57
C VAL A 42 14.91 9.16 4.76
N LEU A 43 15.67 8.23 5.34
CA LEU A 43 16.44 8.44 6.56
C LEU A 43 17.91 8.85 6.32
N GLY A 44 18.37 8.88 5.06
CA GLY A 44 19.76 9.16 4.71
C GLY A 44 20.70 7.96 4.89
N GLY A 45 20.17 6.74 4.96
CA GLY A 45 20.92 5.50 5.08
C GLY A 45 20.17 4.39 5.82
N LEU A 46 20.77 3.20 5.83
CA LEU A 46 20.29 2.05 6.61
C LEU A 46 21.41 1.54 7.53
N PRO A 47 21.06 0.97 8.69
CA PRO A 47 21.98 0.12 9.43
C PRO A 47 22.31 -1.16 8.63
N PRO A 48 23.31 -1.95 9.05
CA PRO A 48 23.61 -3.24 8.43
C PRO A 48 22.39 -4.15 8.34
N VAL A 49 22.10 -4.66 7.14
CA VAL A 49 20.98 -5.58 6.87
C VAL A 49 21.47 -7.02 6.95
N SER A 50 20.79 -7.85 7.74
CA SER A 50 21.05 -9.29 7.81
C SER A 50 19.94 -10.07 7.11
N TYR A 51 20.33 -10.99 6.23
CA TYR A 51 19.39 -11.86 5.52
C TYR A 51 19.27 -13.19 6.27
N GLN A 52 18.04 -13.60 6.53
CA GLN A 52 17.71 -14.83 7.25
C GLN A 52 16.85 -15.75 6.39
N ALA A 53 16.68 -16.99 6.84
CA ALA A 53 15.79 -17.94 6.18
C ALA A 53 14.36 -17.40 6.11
N ALA A 54 13.66 -17.71 5.01
CA ALA A 54 12.25 -17.36 4.86
C ALA A 54 11.40 -18.01 5.96
N ARG A 55 10.33 -17.34 6.40
CA ARG A 55 9.45 -17.89 7.42
C ARG A 55 8.46 -18.86 6.78
N SER A 56 8.17 -19.95 7.48
CA SER A 56 7.15 -20.89 7.03
C SER A 56 5.79 -20.17 6.96
N GLY A 57 5.11 -20.28 5.82
CA GLY A 57 3.84 -19.61 5.57
C GLY A 57 3.92 -18.23 4.91
N ASP A 58 5.12 -17.69 4.65
CA ASP A 58 5.27 -16.42 3.94
C ASP A 58 4.72 -16.50 2.51
N ILE A 59 3.81 -15.59 2.18
CA ILE A 59 3.34 -15.41 0.79
C ILE A 59 4.39 -14.60 0.03
N ARG A 60 5.03 -15.22 -0.96
CA ARG A 60 6.14 -14.61 -1.73
C ARG A 60 5.70 -13.41 -2.58
N HIS A 61 4.52 -13.48 -3.18
CA HIS A 61 3.99 -12.44 -4.06
C HIS A 61 2.53 -12.17 -3.70
N SER A 62 2.26 -10.96 -3.20
CA SER A 62 0.91 -10.46 -2.94
C SER A 62 0.68 -9.19 -3.74
N ARG A 63 -0.35 -9.21 -4.58
CA ARG A 63 -0.76 -8.08 -5.42
C ARG A 63 -2.27 -8.13 -5.64
N ALA A 64 -2.96 -7.10 -5.19
CA ALA A 64 -4.41 -7.01 -5.34
C ALA A 64 -4.81 -6.78 -6.81
N ASN A 65 -5.74 -7.58 -7.34
CA ASN A 65 -6.54 -7.15 -8.48
C ASN A 65 -7.50 -6.05 -7.99
N ASN A 66 -7.31 -4.82 -8.48
CA ASN A 66 -8.02 -3.63 -8.04
C ASN A 66 -9.08 -3.14 -9.02
N ALA A 67 -9.47 -3.94 -10.01
CA ALA A 67 -10.47 -3.53 -11.00
C ALA A 67 -11.79 -3.06 -10.35
N ARG A 68 -12.31 -3.81 -9.36
CA ARG A 68 -13.54 -3.42 -8.63
C ARG A 68 -13.37 -2.13 -7.81
N LEU A 69 -12.17 -1.90 -7.27
CA LEU A 69 -11.87 -0.67 -6.53
C LEU A 69 -11.96 0.54 -7.47
N LEU A 70 -11.32 0.45 -8.64
CA LEU A 70 -11.30 1.54 -9.63
C LEU A 70 -12.66 1.77 -10.31
N GLN A 71 -13.51 0.75 -10.38
CA GLN A 71 -14.87 0.89 -10.91
C GLN A 71 -15.81 1.61 -9.94
N ARG A 72 -15.62 1.43 -8.63
CA ARG A 72 -16.58 1.85 -7.59
C ARG A 72 -16.13 3.06 -6.77
N PHE A 73 -14.83 3.35 -6.73
CA PHE A 73 -14.26 4.41 -5.91
C PHE A 73 -13.21 5.22 -6.66
N ARG A 74 -13.02 6.47 -6.23
CA ARG A 74 -11.92 7.31 -6.71
C ARG A 74 -10.73 7.19 -5.77
N LEU A 75 -9.56 7.01 -6.35
CA LEU A 75 -8.28 7.08 -5.64
C LEU A 75 -7.64 8.45 -5.90
N PRO A 76 -6.76 8.93 -5.00
CA PRO A 76 -5.96 10.11 -5.27
C PRO A 76 -5.13 9.96 -6.56
N GLU A 77 -4.92 11.05 -7.27
CA GLU A 77 -4.05 11.10 -8.45
C GLU A 77 -2.93 12.16 -8.25
N PRO A 78 -1.66 11.73 -8.07
CA PRO A 78 -1.21 10.35 -7.90
C PRO A 78 -1.58 9.77 -6.52
N ALA A 79 -1.82 8.46 -6.46
CA ALA A 79 -1.95 7.74 -5.20
C ALA A 79 -0.63 7.81 -4.42
N THR A 80 -0.70 7.72 -3.09
CA THR A 80 0.48 7.77 -2.22
C THR A 80 1.40 6.60 -2.53
N ASP A 81 2.61 6.90 -3.02
CA ASP A 81 3.64 5.89 -3.26
C ASP A 81 4.35 5.46 -1.96
N MET A 82 5.16 4.39 -2.05
CA MET A 82 5.82 3.79 -0.88
C MET A 82 6.74 4.80 -0.17
N ARG A 83 7.59 5.50 -0.92
CA ARG A 83 8.54 6.49 -0.36
C ARG A 83 7.80 7.63 0.33
N SER A 84 6.79 8.21 -0.31
CA SER A 84 6.01 9.32 0.25
C SER A 84 5.23 8.89 1.49
N GLY A 85 4.68 7.68 1.48
CA GLY A 85 4.05 7.08 2.65
C GLY A 85 5.03 6.87 3.81
N LEU A 86 6.21 6.34 3.54
CA LEU A 86 7.28 6.17 4.53
C LEU A 86 7.78 7.50 5.09
N ALA A 87 8.00 8.51 4.25
CA ALA A 87 8.44 9.83 4.69
C ALA A 87 7.44 10.45 5.68
N LYS A 88 6.13 10.34 5.40
CA LYS A 88 5.07 10.79 6.32
C LYS A 88 5.04 10.00 7.63
N LEU A 89 5.32 8.69 7.57
CA LEU A 89 5.32 7.80 8.74
C LEU A 89 6.54 8.00 9.65
N LEU A 90 7.72 8.19 9.07
CA LEU A 90 8.99 8.18 9.78
C LEU A 90 9.46 9.58 10.21
N ASN A 91 8.95 10.65 9.59
CA ASN A 91 9.28 12.04 9.93
C ASN A 91 8.22 12.73 10.81
N GLY A 92 7.14 12.02 11.18
CA GLY A 92 6.10 12.49 12.11
C GLY A 92 6.35 11.98 13.51
#